data_AF-A5E1F2-F1
#
_entry.id   AF-A5E1F2-F1
#
_cell.length_a   1.000
_cell.length_b   1.000
_cell.length_c   1.000
_cell.angle_alpha   90.00
_cell.angle_beta   90.00
_cell.angle_gamma   90.00
#
_symmetry.space_group_name_H-M   'P 1'
#
loop_
_entity.id
_entity.type
_entity.pdbx_description
1 polymer ?
#
loop_
_entity_poly.entity_id
_entity_poly.type
_entity_poly.pdbx_seq_one_letter_code
_entity_poly.pdbx_strand_id
1 'polypeptide(L)'
;MNIPTLLSAGGTAPVSVVDSDTYYTWKGGKTSTQYYVNNAGVSVEDGCIWGTSGSGVGNWAPVVLGAGTTGGKTYLSLIPNPNNTEKPNYNIKITGDDVNGNCKYENGQYNGAGSDGCTVTVNSGDAKFVFY
;
A
#
# COMPACT_ATOMS: atom_id res chain seq x y z
N MET A 1 -8.98 14.57 -2.32
CA MET A 1 -10.15 13.82 -1.82
C MET A 1 -9.62 12.76 -0.88
N ASN A 2 -10.15 12.66 0.33
CA ASN A 2 -9.79 11.61 1.28
C ASN A 2 -10.96 10.62 1.31
N ILE A 3 -10.68 9.34 1.06
CA ILE A 3 -11.70 8.29 1.06
C ILE A 3 -11.34 7.32 2.19
N PRO A 4 -12.09 7.31 3.30
CA PRO A 4 -11.76 6.45 4.43
C PRO A 4 -12.03 5.00 4.08
N THR A 5 -11.07 4.14 4.38
CA THR A 5 -11.24 2.68 4.35
C THR A 5 -10.86 2.14 5.72
N LEU A 6 -11.88 1.84 6.53
CA LEU A 6 -11.69 1.23 7.84
C LEU A 6 -11.75 -0.28 7.70
N LEU A 7 -10.74 -0.99 8.21
CA LEU A 7 -10.73 -2.43 8.33
C LEU A 7 -10.87 -2.82 9.79
N SER A 8 -11.90 -3.60 10.11
CA SER A 8 -11.98 -4.33 11.39
C SER A 8 -11.28 -5.69 11.26
N ALA A 9 -10.92 -6.31 12.38
CA ALA A 9 -10.34 -7.65 12.38
C ALA A 9 -11.22 -8.65 11.60
N GLY A 10 -10.62 -9.38 10.65
CA GLY A 10 -11.33 -10.29 9.75
C GLY A 10 -12.13 -9.61 8.63
N GLY A 11 -12.21 -8.28 8.62
CA GLY A 11 -12.87 -7.51 7.58
C GLY A 11 -12.03 -7.39 6.31
N THR A 12 -12.69 -7.09 5.20
CA THR A 12 -12.06 -6.89 3.89
C THR A 12 -12.68 -5.70 3.18
N ALA A 13 -11.89 -4.97 2.40
CA ALA A 13 -12.37 -3.90 1.52
C ALA A 13 -11.73 -4.07 0.13
N PRO A 14 -12.41 -3.65 -0.95
CA PRO A 14 -11.84 -3.67 -2.29
C PRO A 14 -10.71 -2.63 -2.41
N VAL A 15 -9.74 -2.96 -3.27
CA VAL A 15 -8.65 -2.06 -3.66
C VAL A 15 -8.87 -1.64 -5.11
N SER A 16 -8.77 -0.34 -5.38
CA SER A 16 -8.76 0.19 -6.73
C SER A 16 -7.43 -0.14 -7.41
N VAL A 17 -7.52 -0.70 -8.61
CA VAL A 17 -6.36 -0.98 -9.47
C VAL A 17 -6.57 -0.17 -10.74
N VAL A 18 -5.71 0.82 -10.97
CA VAL A 18 -5.80 1.67 -12.16
C VAL A 18 -5.02 1.06 -13.30
N ASP A 19 -5.52 1.22 -14.53
CA ASP A 19 -4.75 0.95 -15.73
C ASP A 19 -3.73 2.06 -15.97
N SER A 20 -2.50 1.82 -15.54
CA SER A 20 -1.39 2.75 -15.61
C SER A 20 -0.97 3.08 -17.06
N ASP A 21 -1.41 2.32 -18.07
CA ASP A 21 -1.16 2.62 -19.48
C ASP A 21 -2.05 3.76 -20.00
N THR A 22 -3.25 3.91 -19.44
CA THR A 22 -4.27 4.88 -19.89
C THR A 22 -4.58 5.95 -18.86
N TYR A 23 -4.05 5.82 -17.63
CA TYR A 23 -4.27 6.77 -16.55
C TYR A 23 -3.30 7.97 -16.57
N TYR A 24 -3.35 8.80 -15.53
CA TYR A 24 -2.54 10.02 -15.42
C TYR A 24 -1.03 9.74 -15.53
N THR A 25 -0.34 10.56 -16.32
CA THR A 25 1.13 10.50 -16.46
C THR A 25 1.77 11.64 -15.68
N TRP A 26 2.60 11.31 -14.70
CA TRP A 26 3.33 12.27 -13.89
C TRP A 26 4.78 12.37 -14.32
N LYS A 27 5.20 13.53 -14.84
CA LYS A 27 6.59 13.79 -15.31
C LYS A 27 7.12 12.71 -16.27
N GLY A 28 6.27 12.20 -17.15
CA GLY A 28 6.61 11.13 -18.10
C GLY A 28 6.56 9.71 -17.51
N GLY A 29 6.27 9.57 -16.22
CA GLY A 29 6.08 8.28 -15.55
C GLY A 29 4.61 7.89 -15.45
N LYS A 30 4.35 6.58 -15.57
CA LYS A 30 3.03 6.00 -15.29
C LYS A 30 2.70 6.12 -13.79
N THR A 31 1.42 6.20 -13.46
CA THR A 31 0.97 6.29 -12.06
C THR A 31 0.11 5.08 -11.67
N SER A 32 0.07 4.81 -10.38
CA SER A 32 -0.73 3.74 -9.78
C SER A 32 -1.59 4.31 -8.65
N THR A 33 -2.57 3.54 -8.19
CA THR A 33 -3.31 3.89 -6.97
C THR A 33 -2.38 3.75 -5.78
N GLN A 34 -2.42 4.73 -4.87
CA GLN A 34 -1.59 4.76 -3.68
C GLN A 34 -2.48 4.92 -2.44
N TYR A 35 -2.25 4.10 -1.41
CA TYR A 35 -3.00 4.13 -0.16
C TYR A 35 -2.06 4.38 1.01
N TYR A 36 -2.31 5.44 1.78
CA TYR A 36 -1.63 5.66 3.04
C TYR A 36 -2.26 4.79 4.13
N VAL A 37 -1.45 4.02 4.85
CA VAL A 37 -1.93 3.08 5.87
C VAL A 37 -1.51 3.51 7.25
N ASN A 38 -2.44 4.13 7.98
CA ASN A 38 -2.26 4.55 9.36
C ASN A 38 -1.95 3.36 10.29
N ASN A 39 -1.31 3.65 11.44
CA ASN A 39 -1.14 2.66 12.50
C ASN A 39 -2.47 2.07 12.96
N ALA A 40 -2.45 0.81 13.36
CA ALA A 40 -3.60 0.15 13.95
C ALA A 40 -4.03 0.89 15.23
N GLY A 41 -5.33 1.11 15.36
CA GLY A 41 -5.94 1.87 16.47
C GLY A 41 -6.22 3.35 16.15
N VAL A 42 -5.74 3.88 15.02
CA VAL A 42 -6.10 5.23 14.55
C VAL A 42 -7.56 5.24 14.06
N SER A 43 -8.34 6.21 14.53
CA SER A 43 -9.76 6.39 14.13
C SER A 43 -9.89 6.85 12.67
N VAL A 44 -11.09 6.76 12.10
CA VAL A 44 -11.33 7.29 10.76
C VAL A 44 -11.17 8.80 10.73
N GLU A 45 -11.62 9.47 11.79
CA GLU A 45 -11.59 10.91 11.98
C GLU A 45 -10.15 11.43 12.05
N ASP A 46 -9.26 10.71 12.74
CA ASP A 46 -7.86 11.09 12.89
C ASP A 46 -6.99 10.64 11.70
N GLY A 47 -7.34 9.51 11.08
CA GLY A 47 -6.55 8.88 10.03
C GLY A 47 -6.89 9.36 8.61
N CYS A 48 -8.12 9.83 8.36
CA CYS A 48 -8.60 10.22 7.03
C CYS A 48 -8.44 11.73 6.77
N ILE A 49 -7.26 12.26 7.11
CA ILE A 49 -6.93 13.68 6.97
C ILE A 49 -5.75 13.88 6.03
N TRP A 50 -5.55 15.12 5.60
CA TRP A 50 -4.24 15.56 5.13
C TRP A 50 -3.47 16.09 6.34
N GLY A 51 -2.53 15.28 6.83
CA GLY A 51 -1.80 15.54 8.08
C GLY A 51 -0.67 16.54 7.92
N THR A 52 -0.03 16.85 9.05
CA THR A 52 1.15 17.71 9.14
C THR A 52 2.42 16.90 9.40
N SER A 53 3.58 17.51 9.16
CA SER A 53 4.87 16.86 9.37
C SER A 53 5.00 16.29 10.78
N GLY A 54 5.40 15.01 10.88
CA GLY A 54 5.55 14.29 12.15
C GLY A 54 4.24 13.80 12.79
N SER A 55 3.08 13.99 12.16
CA SER A 55 1.80 13.53 12.73
C SER A 55 1.59 12.02 12.71
N GLY A 56 2.30 11.29 11.83
CA GLY A 56 2.17 9.84 11.69
C GLY A 56 0.83 9.37 11.10
N VAL A 57 -0.04 10.30 10.64
CA VAL A 57 -1.38 10.00 10.13
C VAL A 57 -1.66 10.64 8.78
N GLY A 58 -2.65 10.11 8.06
CA GLY A 58 -3.00 10.57 6.72
C GLY A 58 -1.84 10.37 5.74
N ASN A 59 -1.49 11.40 4.98
CA ASN A 59 -0.33 11.35 4.06
C ASN A 59 1.04 11.22 4.77
N TRP A 60 1.07 11.25 6.10
CA TRP A 60 2.24 10.97 6.94
C TRP A 60 2.19 9.58 7.58
N ALA A 61 1.26 8.71 7.19
CA ALA A 61 1.23 7.33 7.65
C ALA A 61 2.50 6.55 7.26
N PRO A 62 2.92 5.52 8.01
CA PRO A 62 4.23 4.89 7.81
C PRO A 62 4.36 4.04 6.54
N VAL A 63 3.26 3.55 5.99
CA VAL A 63 3.25 2.63 4.83
C VAL A 63 2.40 3.19 3.70
N VAL A 64 2.86 2.98 2.47
CA VAL A 64 2.09 3.21 1.25
C VAL A 64 1.87 1.87 0.52
N LEU A 65 0.62 1.55 0.21
CA LEU A 65 0.27 0.44 -0.69
C LEU A 65 0.13 0.98 -2.11
N GLY A 66 0.76 0.32 -3.07
CA GLY A 66 0.62 0.65 -4.49
C GLY A 66 -0.14 -0.44 -5.23
N ALA A 67 -1.04 -0.05 -6.13
CA ALA A 67 -1.78 -0.97 -7.00
C ALA A 67 -2.02 -0.36 -8.40
N GLY A 68 -1.57 -1.06 -9.44
CA GLY A 68 -1.80 -0.65 -10.83
C GLY A 68 -1.56 -1.78 -11.81
N THR A 69 -2.13 -1.66 -13.00
CA THR A 69 -1.90 -2.57 -14.11
C THR A 69 -1.13 -1.88 -15.23
N THR A 70 -0.22 -2.59 -15.88
CA THR A 70 0.46 -2.12 -17.09
C THR A 70 0.94 -3.32 -17.90
N GLY A 71 0.83 -3.25 -19.22
CA GLY A 71 1.25 -4.35 -20.09
C GLY A 71 0.52 -5.67 -19.80
N GLY A 72 -0.74 -5.59 -19.36
CA GLY A 72 -1.58 -6.75 -19.06
C GLY A 72 -1.26 -7.47 -17.74
N LYS A 73 -0.40 -6.90 -16.88
CA LYS A 73 -0.09 -7.45 -15.55
C LYS A 73 -0.44 -6.47 -14.45
N THR A 74 -0.83 -6.99 -13.29
CA THR A 74 -1.06 -6.18 -12.08
C THR A 74 0.19 -6.18 -11.21
N TYR A 75 0.51 -5.02 -10.64
CA TYR A 75 1.62 -4.84 -9.72
C TYR A 75 1.09 -4.33 -8.39
N LEU A 76 1.48 -5.01 -7.32
CA LEU A 76 1.14 -4.63 -5.95
C LEU A 76 2.41 -4.39 -5.15
N SER A 77 2.47 -3.30 -4.39
CA SER A 77 3.68 -2.90 -3.66
C SER A 77 3.40 -2.52 -2.21
N LEU A 78 4.39 -2.79 -1.35
CA LEU A 78 4.49 -2.26 0.01
C LEU A 78 5.71 -1.34 0.05
N ILE A 79 5.50 -0.04 0.31
CA ILE A 79 6.57 0.95 0.26
C ILE A 79 6.61 1.71 1.59
N PRO A 80 7.80 1.93 2.20
CA PRO A 80 7.94 2.88 3.29
C PRO A 80 7.54 4.27 2.79
N ASN A 81 6.69 4.99 3.54
CA ASN A 81 6.35 6.35 3.16
C ASN A 81 7.60 7.24 3.33
N PRO A 82 8.12 7.89 2.27
CA PRO A 82 9.30 8.75 2.39
C PRO A 82 9.11 9.94 3.35
N ASN A 83 7.86 10.29 3.67
CA ASN A 83 7.54 11.33 4.64
C ASN A 83 7.57 10.83 6.09
N ASN A 84 7.68 9.53 6.36
CA ASN A 84 7.63 8.97 7.71
C ASN A 84 8.73 7.91 7.92
N THR A 85 9.58 8.13 8.93
CA THR A 85 10.67 7.24 9.30
C THR A 85 10.31 6.26 10.43
N GLU A 86 9.11 6.38 10.99
CA GLU A 86 8.59 5.49 12.02
C GLU A 86 8.12 4.16 11.43
N LYS A 87 8.24 3.10 12.25
CA LYS A 87 7.82 1.75 11.88
C LYS A 87 6.32 1.58 12.14
N PRO A 88 5.54 0.99 11.21
CA PRO A 88 4.17 0.61 11.50
C PRO A 88 4.08 -0.40 12.65
N ASN A 89 2.97 -0.36 13.39
CA ASN A 89 2.69 -1.25 14.52
C ASN A 89 1.96 -2.55 14.12
N TYR A 90 2.04 -2.95 12.85
CA TYR A 90 1.41 -4.13 12.28
C TYR A 90 2.35 -4.81 11.28
N ASN A 91 2.10 -6.08 10.98
CA ASN A 91 2.70 -6.74 9.83
C ASN A 91 1.75 -6.68 8.63
N ILE A 92 2.32 -6.73 7.43
CA ILE A 92 1.55 -6.78 6.18
C ILE A 92 2.26 -7.67 5.17
N LYS A 93 1.51 -8.46 4.42
CA LYS A 93 2.03 -9.26 3.30
C LYS A 93 1.08 -9.24 2.12
N ILE A 94 1.61 -9.50 0.93
CA ILE A 94 0.80 -9.69 -0.28
C ILE A 94 0.64 -11.19 -0.52
N THR A 95 -0.60 -11.64 -0.73
CA THR A 95 -0.94 -13.03 -1.05
C THR A 95 -1.98 -13.06 -2.17
N GLY A 96 -2.00 -14.10 -2.99
CA GLY A 96 -2.99 -14.24 -4.05
C GLY A 96 -2.81 -15.55 -4.82
N ASP A 97 -3.58 -15.70 -5.90
CA ASP A 97 -3.64 -16.93 -6.69
C ASP A 97 -2.35 -17.15 -7.51
N ASP A 98 -2.00 -16.20 -8.38
CA ASP A 98 -0.83 -16.26 -9.27
C ASP A 98 0.08 -15.04 -9.06
N VAL A 99 0.68 -15.02 -7.87
CA VAL A 99 1.61 -13.96 -7.43
C VAL A 99 3.05 -14.40 -7.68
N ASN A 100 3.72 -13.69 -8.57
CA ASN A 100 5.17 -13.81 -8.79
C ASN A 100 5.92 -12.82 -7.88
N GLY A 101 6.76 -13.38 -7.02
CA GLY A 101 7.52 -12.65 -6.01
C GLY A 101 6.96 -12.84 -4.60
N ASN A 102 7.67 -12.31 -3.62
CA ASN A 102 7.27 -12.34 -2.22
C ASN A 102 7.45 -10.93 -1.65
N CYS A 103 6.39 -10.35 -1.09
CA CYS A 103 6.45 -9.01 -0.53
C CYS A 103 5.72 -8.93 0.81
N LYS A 104 6.47 -8.57 1.84
CA LYS A 104 6.00 -8.43 3.21
C LYS A 104 6.81 -7.37 3.97
N TYR A 105 6.13 -6.74 4.91
CA TYR A 105 6.71 -6.07 6.07
C TYR A 105 6.41 -6.91 7.30
N GLU A 106 7.46 -7.40 7.96
CA GLU A 106 7.32 -8.26 9.13
C GLU A 106 8.46 -7.98 10.12
N ASN A 107 8.17 -7.93 11.42
CA ASN A 107 9.16 -7.72 12.47
C ASN A 107 10.03 -6.46 12.25
N GLY A 108 9.41 -5.39 11.76
CA GLY A 108 10.09 -4.11 11.59
C GLY A 108 10.85 -3.94 10.27
N GLN A 109 10.74 -4.88 9.32
CA GLN A 109 11.55 -4.92 8.10
C GLN A 109 10.74 -5.31 6.86
N TYR A 110 11.00 -4.63 5.74
CA TYR A 110 10.58 -5.07 4.41
C TYR A 110 11.51 -6.17 3.91
N ASN A 111 10.97 -7.16 3.19
CA ASN A 111 11.74 -8.25 2.61
C ASN A 111 12.28 -7.97 1.19
N GLY A 112 12.10 -6.75 0.68
CA GLY A 112 12.67 -6.35 -0.62
C GLY A 112 14.14 -5.96 -0.52
N ALA A 113 14.77 -5.74 -1.68
CA ALA A 113 16.18 -5.37 -1.75
C ALA A 113 16.42 -4.00 -1.10
N GLY A 114 17.29 -3.94 -0.09
CA GLY A 114 17.79 -2.66 0.45
C GLY A 114 16.87 -1.91 1.42
N SER A 115 15.74 -2.50 1.85
CA SER A 115 14.74 -1.92 2.78
C SER A 115 13.76 -0.88 2.21
N ASP A 116 13.83 -0.58 0.91
CA ASP A 116 12.99 0.43 0.20
C ASP A 116 11.56 -0.06 -0.13
N GLY A 117 11.07 -1.08 0.56
CA GLY A 117 9.81 -1.74 0.23
C GLY A 117 9.99 -2.93 -0.71
N CYS A 118 8.88 -3.40 -1.29
CA CYS A 118 8.85 -4.52 -2.22
C CYS A 118 7.64 -4.44 -3.15
N THR A 119 7.73 -5.14 -4.28
CA THR A 119 6.66 -5.24 -5.29
C THR A 119 6.54 -6.67 -5.76
N VAL A 120 5.31 -7.12 -6.01
CA VAL A 120 5.01 -8.39 -6.67
C VAL A 120 4.24 -8.16 -7.96
N THR A 121 4.28 -9.16 -8.83
CA THR A 121 3.46 -9.19 -10.04
C THR A 121 2.34 -10.20 -9.85
N VAL A 122 1.10 -9.83 -10.14
CA VAL A 122 -0.04 -10.75 -10.19
C VAL A 122 -0.34 -10.99 -11.66
N ASN A 123 -0.14 -12.23 -12.13
CA ASN A 123 -0.35 -12.56 -13.54
C ASN A 123 -1.83 -12.87 -13.83
N SER A 124 -2.55 -13.42 -12.85
CA SER A 124 -3.98 -13.74 -12.94
C SER A 124 -4.62 -13.94 -11.56
N GLY A 125 -5.96 -13.92 -11.51
CA GLY A 125 -6.72 -14.18 -10.28
C GLY A 125 -6.76 -13.01 -9.29
N ASP A 126 -7.09 -13.33 -8.05
CA ASP A 126 -7.22 -12.37 -6.95
C ASP A 126 -5.94 -12.26 -6.14
N ALA A 127 -5.68 -11.07 -5.61
CA ALA A 127 -4.62 -10.82 -4.64
C ALA A 127 -5.08 -9.83 -3.56
N LYS A 128 -4.45 -9.94 -2.38
CA LYS A 128 -4.84 -9.23 -1.16
C LYS A 128 -3.60 -8.71 -0.43
N PHE A 129 -3.74 -7.52 0.14
CA PHE A 129 -2.92 -7.06 1.23
C PHE A 129 -3.49 -7.64 2.53
N VAL A 130 -2.68 -8.40 3.27
CA VAL A 130 -3.10 -9.09 4.49
C VAL A 130 -2.35 -8.51 5.68
N PHE A 131 -3.09 -7.91 6.61
CA PHE A 131 -2.60 -7.39 7.89
C PHE A 131 -2.66 -8.48 8.97
N TYR A 132 -1.60 -8.62 9.79
CA TYR A 132 -1.50 -9.65 10.84
C TYR A 132 -0.51 -9.28 11.96
#